data_AF-A0AAE0VMD6-F1
#
_entry.id   AF-A0AAE0VMD6-F1
#
_cell.length_a   1.000
_cell.length_b   1.000
_cell.length_c   1.000
_cell.angle_alpha   90.00
_cell.angle_beta   90.00
_cell.angle_gamma   90.00
#
_symmetry.space_group_name_H-M   'P 1'
#
loop_
_entity.id
_entity.type
_entity.pdbx_description
1 polymer ?
#
loop_
_entity_poly.entity_id
_entity_poly.type
_entity_poly.pdbx_seq_one_letter_code
_entity_poly.pdbx_strand_id
1 'polypeptide(L)'
;MATPEAEISSIQDKEISEIRSQYPGQIKVLSFIGKIQHVVMLSFKDLDLQLKFQLTDEYPNSAASVSVRSTSLSHDQQEVLISHLQEEAELNKGQSVMTHLADRALHWLQDNSIDLKCSTDGKTDKKNEKRKNKRKEKKSEKGNDKTDNPEDNSSSTPAKKSAMKTAADVIKRIQWDSGLNHQDFYVGYFDRFLGIVEKCFTAFTWEDIASVDMFTLTIPQHRIQYFKYKTEVVWDKGERIDNVFGSTGSNLTITKVIKIYEEKENEKREEDDRLKKESDGAVGAQSSVENNTESMRDDVKILMEALSIEKPMYFEGNHETNQHQEKKVGHINTRKKPNFFLSLDISDENVRKNAKEVQEILTSCLPNYADYIQPESTFHITLAIMNLEDPDHISHCSKLLKEMEPALVEFVRKVPPLNIRGVGNFGKGIIFAGVKVSKEFSGFIHLITESLQEGGVYICKESRGYNPHLTLIKCPRGLKEMASHEKIAQCIHPFKHRNFGAQTLDAIHLYQMVLEDDRYIEEAVIKF
;
A
#
# COMPACT_ATOMS: atom_id res chain seq x y z
N MET A 1 3.53 0.24 48.81
CA MET A 1 4.82 0.66 48.23
C MET A 1 4.72 0.35 46.75
N ALA A 2 4.82 1.36 45.88
CA ALA A 2 4.79 1.15 44.43
C ALA A 2 6.06 0.39 44.00
N THR A 3 5.97 -0.43 42.97
CA THR A 3 7.14 -1.09 42.39
C THR A 3 7.99 -0.06 41.63
N PRO A 4 9.33 -0.22 41.56
CA PRO A 4 10.20 0.72 40.83
C PRO A 4 9.79 0.95 39.37
N GLU A 5 9.24 -0.08 38.71
CA GLU A 5 8.72 -0.01 37.35
C GLU A 5 7.48 0.90 37.22
N ALA A 6 6.61 0.93 38.22
CA ALA A 6 5.42 1.78 38.23
C ALA A 6 5.77 3.25 38.51
N GLU A 7 6.84 3.50 39.28
CA GLU A 7 7.35 4.86 39.51
C GLU A 7 8.03 5.43 38.26
N ILE A 8 8.77 4.61 37.50
CA ILE A 8 9.42 5.01 36.25
C ILE A 8 8.40 5.32 35.15
N SER A 9 7.41 4.45 34.93
CA SER A 9 6.34 4.69 33.96
C SER A 9 5.57 5.98 34.27
N SER A 10 5.32 6.28 35.56
CA SER A 10 4.69 7.53 36.00
C SER A 10 5.52 8.79 35.69
N ILE A 11 6.85 8.69 35.71
CA ILE A 11 7.75 9.81 35.35
C ILE A 11 7.74 10.03 33.83
N GLN A 12 7.79 8.95 33.04
CA GLN A 12 7.75 8.99 31.58
C GLN A 12 6.43 9.59 31.06
N ASP A 13 5.30 9.16 31.62
CA ASP A 13 3.97 9.66 31.25
C ASP A 13 3.79 11.14 31.58
N LYS A 14 4.37 11.60 32.71
CA LYS A 14 4.38 13.03 33.07
C LYS A 14 5.19 13.85 32.08
N GLU A 15 6.40 13.41 31.75
CA GLU A 15 7.25 14.12 30.79
C GLU A 15 6.64 14.16 29.38
N ILE A 16 6.03 13.06 28.94
CA ILE A 16 5.28 13.01 27.67
C ILE A 16 4.10 14.00 27.68
N SER A 17 3.43 14.16 28.83
CA SER A 17 2.34 15.12 28.99
C SER A 17 2.83 16.57 28.99
N GLU A 18 3.98 16.85 29.61
CA GLU A 18 4.62 18.18 29.62
C GLU A 18 5.02 18.62 28.23
N ILE A 19 5.72 17.76 27.47
CA ILE A 19 6.13 18.10 26.11
C ILE A 19 4.92 18.26 25.17
N ARG A 20 3.84 17.47 25.35
CA ARG A 20 2.58 17.65 24.62
C ARG A 20 1.90 18.98 24.91
N SER A 21 2.02 19.48 26.14
CA SER A 21 1.53 20.80 26.53
C SER A 21 2.33 21.92 25.86
N GLN A 22 3.65 21.78 25.79
CA GLN A 22 4.54 22.77 25.18
C GLN A 22 4.43 22.80 23.64
N TYR A 23 4.18 21.64 23.00
CA TYR A 23 4.07 21.50 21.54
C TYR A 23 2.75 20.81 21.14
N PRO A 24 1.60 21.51 21.23
CA PRO A 24 0.29 20.93 20.94
C PRO A 24 0.14 20.58 19.45
N GLY A 25 -0.35 19.37 19.17
CA GLY A 25 -0.58 18.86 17.80
C GLY A 25 0.69 18.50 17.02
N GLN A 26 1.87 18.61 17.65
CA GLN A 26 3.19 18.43 17.04
C GLN A 26 3.90 17.14 17.52
N ILE A 27 3.25 16.38 18.41
CA ILE A 27 3.83 15.20 19.05
C ILE A 27 3.04 13.95 18.69
N LYS A 28 3.76 12.91 18.27
CA LYS A 28 3.25 11.56 18.11
C LYS A 28 3.98 10.64 19.09
N VAL A 29 3.22 9.85 19.85
CA VAL A 29 3.77 8.88 20.81
C VAL A 29 3.36 7.49 20.36
N LEU A 30 4.32 6.59 20.30
CA LEU A 30 4.09 5.17 20.09
C LEU A 30 4.53 4.44 21.36
N SER A 31 3.64 3.65 21.95
CA SER A 31 3.91 2.88 23.16
C SER A 31 4.22 1.43 22.78
N PHE A 32 5.29 0.89 23.38
CA PHE A 32 5.75 -0.50 23.32
C PHE A 32 6.29 -1.01 21.96
N ILE A 33 7.62 -1.04 21.84
CA ILE A 33 8.37 -1.77 20.79
C ILE A 33 9.51 -2.56 21.48
N GLY A 34 9.28 -3.82 21.85
CA GLY A 34 10.31 -4.66 22.47
C GLY A 34 10.86 -4.09 23.79
N LYS A 35 12.17 -3.81 23.85
CA LYS A 35 12.86 -3.20 25.03
C LYS A 35 12.67 -1.67 25.16
N ILE A 36 11.94 -1.05 24.24
CA ILE A 36 11.70 0.40 24.21
C ILE A 36 10.24 0.65 24.64
N GLN A 37 10.06 1.32 25.78
CA GLN A 37 8.74 1.58 26.34
C GLN A 37 7.98 2.67 25.56
N HIS A 38 8.67 3.76 25.18
CA HIS A 38 8.06 4.83 24.39
C HIS A 38 8.96 5.35 23.28
N VAL A 39 8.36 5.60 22.11
CA VAL A 39 8.97 6.38 21.04
C VAL A 39 8.17 7.67 20.87
N VAL A 40 8.82 8.81 21.14
CA VAL A 40 8.21 10.15 21.07
C VAL A 40 8.80 10.88 19.86
N MET A 41 7.94 11.29 18.93
CA MET A 41 8.32 12.06 17.75
C MET A 41 7.77 13.48 17.88
N LEU A 42 8.65 14.47 17.93
CA LEU A 42 8.33 15.91 17.95
C LEU A 42 8.64 16.50 16.57
N SER A 43 7.66 17.18 15.97
CA SER A 43 7.83 17.89 14.69
C SER A 43 7.52 19.37 14.90
N PHE A 44 8.47 20.26 14.61
CA PHE A 44 8.29 21.69 14.87
C PHE A 44 7.38 22.33 13.81
N LYS A 45 6.47 23.19 14.26
CA LYS A 45 5.61 23.98 13.36
C LYS A 45 6.46 25.01 12.61
N ASP A 46 6.27 25.07 11.28
CA ASP A 46 6.94 26.01 10.37
C ASP A 46 8.47 25.85 10.24
N LEU A 47 9.03 24.77 10.79
CA LEU A 47 10.45 24.40 10.71
C LEU A 47 10.59 23.01 10.11
N ASP A 48 11.47 22.84 9.14
CA ASP A 48 11.84 21.53 8.62
C ASP A 48 12.80 20.80 9.58
N LEU A 49 12.27 20.41 10.75
CA LEU A 49 12.99 19.69 11.79
C LEU A 49 12.06 18.73 12.53
N GLN A 50 12.51 17.49 12.70
CA GLN A 50 11.86 16.47 13.49
C GLN A 50 12.87 15.81 14.43
N LEU A 51 12.51 15.71 15.70
CA LEU A 51 13.26 14.99 16.73
C LEU A 51 12.51 13.72 17.11
N LYS A 52 13.24 12.62 17.22
CA LYS A 52 12.71 11.34 17.70
C LYS A 52 13.51 10.88 18.91
N PHE A 53 12.79 10.72 20.02
CA PHE A 53 13.27 10.21 21.29
C PHE A 53 12.85 8.75 21.44
N GLN A 54 13.79 7.87 21.79
CA GLN A 54 13.51 6.48 22.15
C GLN A 54 13.85 6.30 23.63
N LEU A 55 12.82 5.96 24.41
CA LEU A 55 12.89 5.79 25.85
C LEU A 55 12.82 4.28 26.18
N THR A 56 13.84 3.78 26.85
CA THR A 56 13.90 2.42 27.39
C THR A 56 13.10 2.34 28.70
N ASP A 57 12.91 1.11 29.19
CA ASP A 57 12.37 0.83 30.52
C ASP A 57 13.21 1.37 31.68
N GLU A 58 14.50 1.59 31.44
CA GLU A 58 15.43 2.17 32.41
C GLU A 58 15.46 3.71 32.43
N TYR A 59 14.84 4.39 31.46
CA TYR A 59 14.79 5.86 31.41
C TYR A 59 13.87 6.39 32.52
N PRO A 60 14.25 7.41 33.32
CA PRO A 60 15.30 8.39 33.07
C PRO A 60 16.70 8.02 33.60
N ASN A 61 16.90 6.84 34.20
CA ASN A 61 18.21 6.44 34.74
C ASN A 61 19.22 6.12 33.62
N SER A 62 18.74 5.65 32.47
CA SER A 62 19.49 5.57 31.22
C SER A 62 19.19 6.78 30.32
N ALA A 63 20.16 7.22 29.51
CA ALA A 63 19.96 8.34 28.59
C ALA A 63 18.95 8.02 27.49
N ALA A 64 18.17 9.03 27.08
CA ALA A 64 17.28 8.90 25.92
C ALA A 64 18.09 8.86 24.62
N SER A 65 17.76 7.93 23.72
CA SER A 65 18.34 7.92 22.38
C SER A 65 17.63 8.96 21.51
N VAL A 66 18.39 9.94 21.01
CA VAL A 66 17.90 11.05 20.18
C VAL A 66 18.33 10.84 18.73
N SER A 67 17.39 11.07 17.81
CA SER A 67 17.66 11.14 16.38
C SER A 67 17.00 12.39 15.79
N VAL A 68 17.68 12.97 14.79
CA VAL A 68 17.27 14.21 14.13
C VAL A 68 16.97 13.92 12.67
N ARG A 69 15.90 14.52 12.14
CA ARG A 69 15.56 14.45 10.73
C ARG A 69 15.19 15.84 10.22
N SER A 70 15.82 16.25 9.13
CA SER A 70 15.52 17.48 8.39
C SER A 70 15.83 17.28 6.91
N THR A 71 15.06 17.85 6.00
CA THR A 71 15.41 17.86 4.57
C THR A 71 16.27 19.06 4.17
N SER A 72 16.37 20.04 5.06
CA SER A 72 17.07 21.31 4.88
C SER A 72 18.46 21.33 5.53
N LEU A 73 18.75 20.41 6.47
CA LEU A 73 20.09 20.18 7.02
C LEU A 73 20.89 19.19 6.15
N SER A 74 22.17 19.45 5.93
CA SER A 74 23.07 18.48 5.30
C SER A 74 23.30 17.26 6.20
N HIS A 75 23.78 16.15 5.62
CA HIS A 75 24.10 14.94 6.38
C HIS A 75 25.07 15.23 7.54
N ASP A 76 26.15 15.96 7.26
CA ASP A 76 27.16 16.33 8.27
C ASP A 76 26.56 17.22 9.38
N GLN A 77 25.65 18.14 9.04
CA GLN A 77 24.98 18.98 10.02
C GLN A 77 24.02 18.19 10.92
N GLN A 78 23.34 17.17 10.36
CA GLN A 78 22.49 16.28 11.13
C GLN A 78 23.31 15.42 12.07
N GLU A 79 24.45 14.88 11.63
CA GLU A 79 25.35 14.10 12.50
C GLU A 79 25.89 14.94 13.66
N VAL A 80 26.36 16.17 13.41
CA VAL A 80 26.86 17.06 14.46
C VAL A 80 25.76 17.40 15.47
N LEU A 81 24.55 17.70 15.00
CA LEU A 81 23.41 17.99 15.88
C LEU A 81 22.98 16.75 16.68
N ILE A 82 22.97 15.56 16.07
CA ILE A 82 22.69 14.30 16.76
C ILE A 82 23.73 14.06 17.87
N SER A 83 25.02 14.17 17.55
CA SER A 83 26.09 13.99 18.54
C SER A 83 25.96 14.97 19.70
N HIS A 84 25.67 16.24 19.42
CA HIS A 84 25.47 17.25 20.46
C HIS A 84 24.27 16.94 21.37
N LEU A 85 23.14 16.53 20.79
CA LEU A 85 21.94 16.18 21.56
C LEU A 85 22.11 14.87 22.35
N GLN A 86 22.89 13.91 21.83
CA GLN A 86 23.21 12.67 22.53
C GLN A 86 24.15 12.92 23.72
N GLU A 87 25.13 13.81 23.58
CA GLU A 87 26.02 14.21 24.68
C GLU A 87 25.25 14.90 25.82
N GLU A 88 24.34 15.83 25.48
CA GLU A 88 23.46 16.50 26.43
C GLU A 88 22.48 15.53 27.11
N ALA A 89 21.98 14.51 26.41
CA ALA A 89 21.15 13.46 27.00
C ALA A 89 21.93 12.58 27.99
N GLU A 90 23.23 12.34 27.72
CA GLU A 90 24.11 11.54 28.56
C GLU A 90 24.54 12.29 29.84
N LEU A 91 24.71 13.62 29.75
CA LEU A 91 25.05 14.50 30.87
C LEU A 91 23.89 14.64 31.88
N ASN A 92 22.65 14.57 31.40
CA ASN A 92 21.45 14.83 32.20
C ASN A 92 20.66 13.55 32.56
N LYS A 93 21.36 12.42 32.79
CA LYS A 93 20.73 11.19 33.30
C LYS A 93 20.05 11.44 34.66
N GLY A 94 18.89 10.82 34.84
CA GLY A 94 18.06 10.95 36.03
C GLY A 94 17.10 12.14 36.01
N GLN A 95 17.02 12.90 34.90
CA GLN A 95 16.11 14.02 34.72
C GLN A 95 15.24 13.86 33.46
N SER A 96 14.14 14.62 33.42
CA SER A 96 13.30 14.79 32.23
C SER A 96 13.99 15.70 31.21
N VAL A 97 14.45 15.16 30.09
CA VAL A 97 15.32 15.85 29.13
C VAL A 97 14.67 16.20 27.80
N MET A 98 13.48 15.68 27.45
CA MET A 98 12.91 15.84 26.11
C MET A 98 12.62 17.30 25.74
N THR A 99 12.13 18.11 26.68
CA THR A 99 11.89 19.55 26.50
C THR A 99 13.20 20.32 26.38
N HIS A 100 14.17 19.99 27.23
CA HIS A 100 15.51 20.57 27.20
C HIS A 100 16.20 20.32 25.86
N LEU A 101 16.16 19.08 25.37
CA LEU A 101 16.76 18.68 24.10
C LEU A 101 16.08 19.33 22.89
N ALA A 102 14.75 19.53 22.95
CA ALA A 102 14.03 20.29 21.93
C ALA A 102 14.51 21.76 21.88
N ASP A 103 14.64 22.41 23.03
CA ASP A 103 15.12 23.80 23.11
C ASP A 103 16.59 23.91 22.68
N ARG A 104 17.43 22.94 23.05
CA ARG A 104 18.83 22.86 22.60
C ARG A 104 18.96 22.68 21.11
N ALA A 105 18.11 21.89 20.48
CA ALA A 105 18.10 21.76 19.02
C ALA A 105 17.79 23.10 18.34
N LEU A 106 16.84 23.88 18.87
CA LEU A 106 16.52 25.22 18.35
C LEU A 106 17.66 26.22 18.57
N HIS A 107 18.30 26.21 19.75
CA HIS A 107 19.46 27.06 20.04
C HIS A 107 20.65 26.73 19.14
N TRP A 108 20.95 25.45 18.93
CA TRP A 108 22.03 25.03 18.04
C TRP A 108 21.82 25.53 16.60
N LEU A 109 20.57 25.53 16.11
CA LEU A 109 20.24 26.09 14.79
C LEU A 109 20.45 27.61 14.74
N GLN A 110 20.12 28.32 15.82
CA GLN A 110 20.36 29.76 15.93
C GLN A 110 21.86 30.09 15.97
N ASP A 111 22.64 29.36 16.77
CA ASP A 111 24.08 29.55 16.93
C ASP A 111 24.84 29.27 15.62
N ASN A 112 24.38 28.31 14.84
CA ASN A 112 24.94 27.98 13.52
C ASN A 112 24.33 28.82 12.38
N SER A 113 23.46 29.79 12.69
CA SER A 113 22.78 30.66 11.72
C SER A 113 22.04 29.90 10.60
N ILE A 114 21.42 28.77 10.96
CA ILE A 114 20.69 27.91 10.02
C ILE A 114 19.19 28.27 10.07
N ASP A 115 18.67 28.82 8.97
CA ASP A 115 17.24 29.11 8.83
C ASP A 115 16.52 27.93 8.15
N LEU A 116 15.72 27.20 8.92
CA LEU A 116 14.91 26.06 8.45
C LEU A 116 13.46 26.46 8.15
N LYS A 117 13.14 27.77 8.05
CA LYS A 117 11.78 28.23 7.75
C LYS A 117 11.34 27.78 6.36
N CYS A 118 10.16 27.18 6.32
CA CYS A 118 9.49 26.84 5.06
C CYS A 118 9.04 28.15 4.36
N SER A 119 9.74 28.57 3.30
CA SER A 119 9.43 29.81 2.59
C SER A 119 8.24 29.64 1.64
N THR A 120 7.15 30.35 1.93
CA THR A 120 6.14 30.76 0.95
C THR A 120 6.58 32.05 0.25
N ASP A 121 6.63 32.01 -1.09
CA ASP A 121 6.78 33.10 -2.07
C ASP A 121 8.09 33.90 -2.16
N GLY A 122 8.63 33.98 -3.40
CA GLY A 122 9.61 35.02 -3.78
C GLY A 122 10.52 34.68 -4.96
N LYS A 123 10.08 35.00 -6.19
CA LYS A 123 11.01 35.35 -7.28
C LYS A 123 11.88 36.53 -6.81
N THR A 124 13.20 36.43 -6.86
CA THR A 124 14.10 37.23 -7.73
C THR A 124 15.58 36.99 -7.40
N ASP A 125 16.37 36.96 -8.47
CA ASP A 125 17.77 37.34 -8.58
C ASP A 125 18.85 36.65 -7.75
N LYS A 126 19.65 35.82 -8.42
CA LYS A 126 21.12 35.89 -8.30
C LYS A 126 21.83 35.36 -9.55
N LYS A 127 22.45 36.33 -10.24
CA LYS A 127 23.72 36.30 -11.01
C LYS A 127 24.29 34.90 -11.32
N ASN A 128 24.22 34.56 -12.59
CA ASN A 128 25.01 33.50 -13.22
C ASN A 128 26.49 33.92 -13.30
N GLU A 129 27.34 33.28 -12.51
CA GLU A 129 28.79 33.31 -12.72
C GLU A 129 29.19 32.27 -13.78
N LYS A 130 29.64 32.81 -14.91
CA LYS A 130 30.51 32.27 -15.95
C LYS A 130 31.04 30.84 -15.70
N ARG A 131 30.60 29.91 -16.55
CA ARG A 131 31.51 28.94 -17.18
C ARG A 131 31.35 28.97 -18.70
N LYS A 132 32.40 29.50 -19.33
CA LYS A 132 32.63 29.51 -20.78
C LYS A 132 32.61 28.08 -21.30
N ASN A 133 31.89 27.84 -22.38
CA ASN A 133 32.42 27.01 -23.46
C ASN A 133 31.97 27.51 -24.83
N LYS A 134 32.99 27.82 -25.64
CA LYS A 134 32.94 28.28 -27.03
C LYS A 134 32.28 27.20 -27.91
N ARG A 135 31.37 27.60 -28.81
CA ARG A 135 31.49 27.27 -30.24
C ARG A 135 30.63 28.18 -31.13
N LYS A 136 31.38 29.09 -31.77
CA LYS A 136 31.16 29.93 -32.96
C LYS A 136 29.83 29.78 -33.72
N GLU A 137 29.15 30.93 -33.81
CA GLU A 137 28.28 31.33 -34.93
C GLU A 137 29.03 31.32 -36.28
N LYS A 138 28.29 31.01 -37.35
CA LYS A 138 28.45 31.67 -38.64
C LYS A 138 27.09 32.25 -39.03
N LYS A 139 27.03 33.59 -39.08
CA LYS A 139 25.99 34.38 -39.75
C LYS A 139 26.22 34.42 -41.25
N SER A 140 25.13 34.44 -42.00
CA SER A 140 24.94 35.20 -43.26
C SER A 140 23.43 35.27 -43.49
N GLU A 141 22.74 36.34 -43.10
CA GLU A 141 22.44 37.51 -43.95
C GLU A 141 21.74 37.20 -45.28
N LYS A 142 20.42 37.47 -45.30
CA LYS A 142 19.57 38.01 -46.37
C LYS A 142 18.17 38.10 -45.75
N GLY A 143 17.43 39.20 -45.76
CA GLY A 143 17.32 40.30 -46.70
C GLY A 143 15.81 40.46 -46.92
N ASN A 144 15.25 41.54 -46.40
CA ASN A 144 13.82 41.85 -46.43
C ASN A 144 13.39 42.22 -47.86
N ASP A 145 12.24 41.70 -48.33
CA ASP A 145 11.47 42.41 -49.35
C ASP A 145 9.96 42.12 -49.23
N LYS A 146 9.16 43.15 -49.47
CA LYS A 146 7.69 43.16 -49.43
C LYS A 146 7.14 42.86 -50.82
N THR A 147 6.01 42.15 -50.91
CA THR A 147 5.05 42.29 -52.04
C THR A 147 3.65 41.83 -51.62
N ASP A 148 2.66 42.66 -51.95
CA ASP A 148 1.22 42.40 -51.90
C ASP A 148 0.75 41.74 -53.21
N ASN A 149 -0.12 40.71 -53.11
CA ASN A 149 -1.41 40.49 -53.82
C ASN A 149 -1.80 39.00 -53.98
N PRO A 150 -3.11 38.70 -54.18
CA PRO A 150 -3.77 37.53 -53.61
C PRO A 150 -4.08 36.45 -54.65
N GLU A 151 -3.83 35.19 -54.33
CA GLU A 151 -4.46 34.07 -55.04
C GLU A 151 -4.79 32.94 -54.08
N ASP A 152 -6.03 32.47 -54.23
CA ASP A 152 -6.62 31.29 -53.62
C ASP A 152 -5.67 30.10 -53.68
N ASN A 153 -5.34 29.55 -52.51
CA ASN A 153 -5.13 28.12 -52.42
C ASN A 153 -5.53 27.63 -51.04
N SER A 154 -6.71 27.02 -51.01
CA SER A 154 -7.24 26.20 -49.94
C SER A 154 -6.18 25.20 -49.44
N SER A 155 -5.54 25.53 -48.32
CA SER A 155 -4.99 24.51 -47.43
C SER A 155 -5.30 24.93 -46.00
N SER A 156 -6.30 24.26 -45.44
CA SER A 156 -6.74 24.38 -44.06
C SER A 156 -5.55 24.15 -43.11
N THR A 157 -4.98 25.22 -42.57
CA THR A 157 -4.22 25.11 -41.33
C THR A 157 -5.24 24.83 -40.21
N PRO A 158 -5.09 23.76 -39.41
CA PRO A 158 -6.03 23.50 -38.34
C PRO A 158 -5.92 24.65 -37.35
N ALA A 159 -7.03 25.35 -37.12
CA ALA A 159 -7.14 26.40 -36.11
C ALA A 159 -6.47 25.92 -34.81
N LYS A 160 -5.51 26.70 -34.29
CA LYS A 160 -4.80 26.37 -33.05
C LYS A 160 -5.83 26.27 -31.92
N LYS A 161 -6.15 25.03 -31.52
CA LYS A 161 -7.08 24.74 -30.43
C LYS A 161 -6.58 25.41 -29.15
N SER A 162 -7.49 25.95 -28.34
CA SER A 162 -7.12 26.63 -27.09
C SER A 162 -6.26 25.73 -26.19
N ALA A 163 -5.28 26.34 -25.53
CA ALA A 163 -4.38 25.62 -24.65
C ALA A 163 -5.15 25.13 -23.42
N MET A 164 -5.20 23.81 -23.22
CA MET A 164 -5.84 23.18 -22.06
C MET A 164 -4.87 23.14 -20.88
N LYS A 165 -5.38 23.33 -19.66
CA LYS A 165 -4.58 23.21 -18.44
C LYS A 165 -4.09 21.78 -18.24
N THR A 166 -2.96 21.63 -17.58
CA THR A 166 -2.31 20.32 -17.39
C THR A 166 -2.91 19.55 -16.22
N ALA A 167 -2.69 18.23 -16.18
CA ALA A 167 -3.09 17.42 -15.04
C ALA A 167 -2.48 17.93 -13.71
N ALA A 168 -1.26 18.47 -13.75
CA ALA A 168 -0.60 19.08 -12.59
C ALA A 168 -1.35 20.30 -12.04
N ASP A 169 -1.91 21.13 -12.95
CA ASP A 169 -2.69 22.31 -12.57
C ASP A 169 -4.01 21.89 -11.91
N VAL A 170 -4.65 20.84 -12.42
CA VAL A 170 -5.88 20.25 -11.84
C VAL A 170 -5.61 19.68 -10.45
N ILE A 171 -4.50 18.95 -10.26
CA ILE A 171 -4.09 18.41 -8.95
C ILE A 171 -3.92 19.54 -7.94
N LYS A 172 -3.15 20.59 -8.29
CA LYS A 172 -2.95 21.75 -7.43
C LYS A 172 -4.29 22.42 -7.09
N ARG A 173 -5.18 22.58 -8.07
CA ARG A 173 -6.48 23.19 -7.83
C ARG A 173 -7.30 22.39 -6.82
N ILE A 174 -7.29 21.05 -6.91
CA ILE A 174 -8.01 20.21 -5.95
C ILE A 174 -7.31 20.26 -4.57
N GLN A 175 -5.97 20.28 -4.49
CA GLN A 175 -5.23 20.29 -3.21
C GLN A 175 -5.35 21.58 -2.41
N TRP A 176 -5.42 22.73 -3.08
CA TRP A 176 -5.28 24.04 -2.44
C TRP A 176 -6.60 24.81 -2.31
N ASP A 177 -7.67 24.37 -2.97
CA ASP A 177 -8.96 25.07 -2.96
C ASP A 177 -9.86 24.55 -1.84
N SER A 178 -9.99 25.33 -0.76
CA SER A 178 -10.67 24.95 0.48
C SER A 178 -12.16 24.63 0.33
N GLY A 179 -12.80 25.03 -0.77
CA GLY A 179 -14.19 24.73 -1.09
C GLY A 179 -14.42 23.37 -1.76
N LEU A 180 -13.37 22.59 -2.03
CA LEU A 180 -13.45 21.29 -2.69
C LEU A 180 -13.13 20.16 -1.71
N ASN A 181 -14.05 19.21 -1.52
CA ASN A 181 -13.77 18.02 -0.73
C ASN A 181 -12.96 17.02 -1.57
N HIS A 182 -11.73 16.73 -1.15
CA HIS A 182 -10.82 15.84 -1.87
C HIS A 182 -11.35 14.40 -2.03
N GLN A 183 -12.23 13.94 -1.13
CA GLN A 183 -12.76 12.57 -1.16
C GLN A 183 -13.77 12.35 -2.30
N ASP A 184 -14.38 13.42 -2.81
CA ASP A 184 -15.36 13.36 -3.89
C ASP A 184 -14.70 13.28 -5.28
N PHE A 185 -13.37 13.40 -5.36
CA PHE A 185 -12.64 13.37 -6.62
C PHE A 185 -12.02 12.00 -6.89
N TYR A 186 -12.05 11.59 -8.16
CA TYR A 186 -11.44 10.36 -8.65
C TYR A 186 -10.48 10.66 -9.80
N VAL A 187 -9.40 9.90 -9.87
CA VAL A 187 -8.34 10.04 -10.87
C VAL A 187 -8.26 8.75 -11.69
N GLY A 188 -8.48 8.88 -12.99
CA GLY A 188 -8.25 7.83 -13.98
C GLY A 188 -6.83 7.93 -14.52
N TYR A 189 -6.01 6.91 -14.29
CA TYR A 189 -4.63 6.86 -14.76
C TYR A 189 -4.34 5.57 -15.50
N PHE A 190 -3.41 5.63 -16.47
CA PHE A 190 -2.97 4.49 -17.24
C PHE A 190 -1.91 3.71 -16.45
N ASP A 191 -2.32 2.58 -15.90
CA ASP A 191 -1.45 1.58 -15.30
C ASP A 191 -0.86 0.67 -16.37
N ARG A 192 0.43 0.36 -16.24
CA ARG A 192 1.19 -0.43 -17.22
C ARG A 192 0.61 -1.83 -17.42
N PHE A 193 -0.05 -2.39 -16.41
CA PHE A 193 -0.49 -3.78 -16.42
C PHE A 193 -2.02 -3.93 -16.41
N LEU A 194 -2.75 -2.95 -15.89
CA LEU A 194 -4.21 -3.01 -15.74
C LEU A 194 -4.96 -2.11 -16.73
N GLY A 195 -4.26 -1.31 -17.54
CA GLY A 195 -4.90 -0.30 -18.39
C GLY A 195 -5.35 0.90 -17.57
N ILE A 196 -6.49 1.51 -17.92
CA ILE A 196 -7.01 2.67 -17.19
C ILE A 196 -7.60 2.20 -15.86
N VAL A 197 -6.99 2.63 -14.76
CA VAL A 197 -7.43 2.37 -13.39
C VAL A 197 -7.93 3.68 -12.79
N GLU A 198 -9.06 3.62 -12.11
CA GLU A 198 -9.65 4.75 -11.39
C GLU A 198 -9.49 4.56 -9.88
N LYS A 199 -9.05 5.59 -9.15
CA LYS A 199 -9.06 5.61 -7.68
C LYS A 199 -9.38 6.99 -7.14
N CYS A 200 -9.77 7.07 -5.87
CA CYS A 200 -10.00 8.33 -5.17
C CYS A 200 -8.74 9.21 -5.14
N PHE A 201 -8.91 10.52 -5.21
CA PHE A 201 -7.84 11.50 -5.19
C PHE A 201 -6.98 11.43 -3.92
N THR A 202 -7.60 11.07 -2.78
CA THR A 202 -6.90 10.89 -1.48
C THR A 202 -6.09 9.59 -1.40
N ALA A 203 -6.28 8.65 -2.33
CA ALA A 203 -5.52 7.41 -2.37
C ALA A 203 -4.09 7.60 -2.93
N PHE A 204 -3.77 8.82 -3.39
CA PHE A 204 -2.48 9.18 -3.97
C PHE A 204 -1.78 10.23 -3.13
N THR A 205 -0.45 10.14 -3.08
CA THR A 205 0.37 11.28 -2.70
C THR A 205 0.88 11.97 -3.95
N TRP A 206 0.83 13.30 -3.91
CA TRP A 206 1.14 14.17 -5.04
C TRP A 206 2.51 14.86 -4.89
N GLU A 207 3.32 14.38 -3.94
CA GLU A 207 4.73 14.73 -3.75
C GLU A 207 5.59 14.12 -4.86
N ASP A 208 6.84 14.58 -4.99
CA ASP A 208 7.75 14.06 -6.01
C ASP A 208 8.11 12.60 -5.73
N ILE A 209 8.19 11.78 -6.77
CA ILE A 209 8.46 10.34 -6.67
C ILE A 209 9.80 10.08 -5.96
N ALA A 210 10.73 11.03 -6.04
CA ALA A 210 12.03 10.99 -5.39
C ALA A 210 11.99 11.20 -3.86
N SER A 211 10.92 11.77 -3.29
CA SER A 211 10.82 12.12 -1.87
C SER A 211 9.91 11.20 -1.05
N VAL A 212 9.17 10.31 -1.71
CA VAL A 212 8.12 9.50 -1.07
C VAL A 212 8.61 8.09 -0.70
N ASP A 213 8.25 7.62 0.50
CA ASP A 213 8.59 6.29 1.03
C ASP A 213 8.03 5.11 0.19
N MET A 214 8.71 3.96 0.28
CA MET A 214 8.55 2.71 -0.49
C MET A 214 7.13 2.09 -0.50
N PHE A 215 6.19 2.60 0.30
CA PHE A 215 4.82 2.05 0.42
C PHE A 215 3.71 2.96 -0.11
N THR A 216 4.05 4.17 -0.55
CA THR A 216 3.04 5.19 -0.89
C THR A 216 2.83 5.28 -2.40
N LEU A 217 1.57 5.31 -2.81
CA LEU A 217 1.16 5.15 -4.20
C LEU A 217 1.28 6.49 -4.95
N THR A 218 2.44 6.79 -5.52
CA THR A 218 2.64 7.95 -6.41
C THR A 218 2.39 7.56 -7.87
N ILE A 219 1.64 8.39 -8.61
CA ILE A 219 1.46 8.21 -10.05
C ILE A 219 2.22 9.30 -10.81
N PRO A 220 3.07 8.94 -11.79
CA PRO A 220 3.64 9.91 -12.69
C PRO A 220 2.55 10.68 -13.45
N GLN A 221 2.57 12.02 -13.37
CA GLN A 221 1.52 12.91 -13.92
C GLN A 221 1.20 12.66 -15.40
N HIS A 222 2.19 12.25 -16.20
CA HIS A 222 1.99 11.95 -17.63
C HIS A 222 1.08 10.76 -17.90
N ARG A 223 0.84 9.91 -16.89
CA ARG A 223 -0.04 8.73 -16.96
C ARG A 223 -1.49 9.04 -16.62
N ILE A 224 -1.77 10.21 -16.07
CA ILE A 224 -3.15 10.61 -15.75
C ILE A 224 -3.88 10.92 -17.05
N GLN A 225 -5.07 10.33 -17.20
CA GLN A 225 -5.92 10.48 -18.38
C GLN A 225 -7.10 11.40 -18.08
N TYR A 226 -7.78 11.24 -16.95
CA TYR A 226 -8.92 12.09 -16.58
C TYR A 226 -9.08 12.26 -15.07
N PHE A 227 -9.86 13.28 -14.69
CA PHE A 227 -10.38 13.51 -13.34
C PHE A 227 -11.91 13.50 -13.37
N LYS A 228 -12.50 12.91 -12.34
CA LYS A 228 -13.94 12.90 -12.10
C LYS A 228 -14.27 13.54 -10.75
N TYR A 229 -15.42 14.18 -10.69
CA TYR A 229 -16.09 14.56 -9.46
C TYR A 229 -17.31 13.65 -9.30
N LYS A 230 -17.31 12.79 -8.29
CA LYS A 230 -18.30 11.71 -8.09
C LYS A 230 -18.44 10.87 -9.37
N THR A 231 -19.51 11.04 -10.14
CA THR A 231 -19.73 10.30 -11.40
C THR A 231 -19.42 11.10 -12.66
N GLU A 232 -19.18 12.41 -12.56
CA GLU A 232 -19.06 13.31 -13.71
C GLU A 232 -17.59 13.59 -14.06
N VAL A 233 -17.24 13.51 -15.36
CA VAL A 233 -15.89 13.81 -15.84
C VAL A 233 -15.68 15.33 -15.87
N VAL A 234 -14.74 15.81 -15.05
CA VAL A 234 -14.46 17.24 -14.91
C VAL A 234 -13.25 17.68 -15.72
N TRP A 235 -12.33 16.76 -16.03
CA TRP A 235 -11.18 17.02 -16.88
C TRP A 235 -10.75 15.75 -17.60
N ASP A 236 -10.53 15.80 -18.91
CA ASP A 236 -10.09 14.64 -19.71
C ASP A 236 -9.03 15.08 -20.75
N LYS A 237 -7.90 14.38 -20.74
CA LYS A 237 -6.76 14.63 -21.62
C LYS A 237 -7.03 14.24 -23.08
N GLY A 238 -7.71 13.12 -23.30
CA GLY A 238 -8.00 12.56 -24.62
C GLY A 238 -9.16 13.28 -25.30
N GLU A 239 -10.25 13.51 -24.55
CA GLU A 239 -11.44 14.22 -25.05
C GLU A 239 -11.29 15.74 -25.02
N ARG A 240 -10.19 16.25 -24.42
CA ARG A 240 -9.90 17.68 -24.25
C ARG A 240 -11.03 18.42 -23.54
N ILE A 241 -11.52 17.83 -22.45
CA ILE A 241 -12.53 18.43 -21.56
C ILE A 241 -11.78 19.12 -20.41
N ASP A 242 -12.11 20.38 -20.14
CA ASP A 242 -11.61 21.11 -18.96
C ASP A 242 -12.76 21.90 -18.33
N ASN A 243 -13.60 21.21 -17.57
CA ASN A 243 -14.66 21.82 -16.77
C ASN A 243 -14.16 22.23 -15.37
N VAL A 244 -12.87 22.05 -15.09
CA VAL A 244 -12.24 22.53 -13.85
C VAL A 244 -11.97 24.02 -13.98
N PHE A 245 -11.37 24.44 -15.09
CA PHE A 245 -11.00 25.83 -15.35
C PHE A 245 -11.77 26.49 -16.50
N GLY A 246 -12.46 25.71 -17.34
CA GLY A 246 -13.16 26.21 -18.53
C GLY A 246 -12.24 26.55 -19.71
N SER A 247 -10.96 26.14 -19.67
CA SER A 247 -9.93 26.56 -20.64
C SER A 247 -10.16 26.03 -22.06
N THR A 248 -11.01 25.01 -22.20
CA THR A 248 -11.39 24.40 -23.48
C THR A 248 -12.59 25.09 -24.14
N GLY A 249 -13.01 26.24 -23.61
CA GLY A 249 -14.13 27.04 -24.14
C GLY A 249 -15.50 26.65 -23.58
N SER A 250 -15.55 25.67 -22.67
CA SER A 250 -16.72 25.45 -21.83
C SER A 250 -16.75 26.52 -20.74
N ASN A 251 -17.79 27.36 -20.68
CA ASN A 251 -17.96 28.36 -19.61
C ASN A 251 -18.33 27.71 -18.24
N LEU A 252 -17.98 26.43 -18.07
CA LEU A 252 -18.26 25.59 -16.93
C LEU A 252 -16.98 25.49 -16.10
N THR A 253 -17.11 25.87 -14.82
CA THR A 253 -16.05 25.76 -13.82
C THR A 253 -16.44 24.69 -12.80
N ILE A 254 -15.46 24.22 -12.03
CA ILE A 254 -15.69 23.12 -11.07
C ILE A 254 -16.85 23.41 -10.11
N THR A 255 -16.99 24.66 -9.67
CA THR A 255 -18.08 25.11 -8.78
C THR A 255 -19.46 24.98 -9.42
N LYS A 256 -19.58 25.24 -10.74
CA LYS A 256 -20.84 25.06 -11.47
C LYS A 256 -21.18 23.59 -11.64
N VAL A 257 -20.16 22.75 -11.89
CA VAL A 257 -20.35 21.30 -12.00
C VAL A 257 -20.84 20.71 -10.67
N ILE A 258 -20.26 21.13 -9.55
CA ILE A 258 -20.68 20.69 -8.21
C ILE A 258 -22.13 21.09 -7.96
N LYS A 259 -22.49 22.35 -8.23
CA LYS A 259 -23.86 22.84 -8.03
C LYS A 259 -24.89 22.06 -8.86
N ILE A 260 -24.61 21.83 -10.14
CA ILE A 260 -25.49 21.04 -11.04
C ILE A 260 -25.62 19.60 -10.54
N TYR A 261 -24.55 19.01 -10.00
CA TYR A 261 -24.57 17.67 -9.46
C TYR A 261 -25.43 17.58 -8.18
N GLU A 262 -25.28 18.55 -7.27
CA GLU A 262 -26.05 18.62 -6.02
C GLU A 262 -27.54 18.83 -6.28
N GLU A 263 -27.90 19.68 -7.25
CA GLU A 263 -29.29 19.89 -7.68
C GLU A 263 -29.91 18.59 -8.22
N LYS A 264 -29.19 17.87 -9.10
CA LYS A 264 -29.64 16.57 -9.65
C LYS A 264 -29.78 15.48 -8.58
N GLU A 265 -28.88 15.44 -7.59
CA GLU A 265 -28.95 14.47 -6.49
C GLU A 265 -30.10 14.75 -5.53
N ASN A 266 -30.42 16.03 -5.30
CA ASN A 266 -31.54 16.41 -4.47
C ASN A 266 -32.88 16.08 -5.17
N GLU A 267 -32.99 16.35 -6.47
CA GLU A 267 -34.16 15.96 -7.28
C GLU A 267 -34.39 14.44 -7.26
N LYS A 268 -33.33 13.63 -7.40
CA LYS A 268 -33.43 12.18 -7.29
C LYS A 268 -33.85 11.70 -5.91
N ARG A 269 -33.33 12.31 -4.83
CA ARG A 269 -33.75 11.97 -3.46
C ARG A 269 -35.21 12.32 -3.20
N GLU A 270 -35.66 13.46 -3.71
CA GLU A 270 -37.07 13.86 -3.59
C GLU A 270 -38.00 12.91 -4.38
N GLU A 271 -37.55 12.38 -5.52
CA GLU A 271 -38.28 11.38 -6.30
C GLU A 271 -38.31 10.01 -5.61
N ASP A 272 -37.18 9.54 -5.07
CA ASP A 272 -37.09 8.29 -4.29
C ASP A 272 -37.94 8.35 -3.00
N ASP A 273 -37.98 9.50 -2.31
CA ASP A 273 -38.81 9.70 -1.12
C ASP A 273 -40.30 9.82 -1.46
N ARG A 274 -40.67 10.31 -2.65
CA ARG A 274 -42.06 10.26 -3.15
C ARG A 274 -42.48 8.82 -3.45
N LEU A 275 -41.64 8.04 -4.12
CA LEU A 275 -41.89 6.63 -4.44
C LEU A 275 -42.02 5.76 -3.18
N LYS A 276 -41.24 6.03 -2.12
CA LYS A 276 -41.38 5.35 -0.82
C LYS A 276 -42.67 5.70 -0.08
N LYS A 277 -43.15 6.95 -0.18
CA LYS A 277 -44.45 7.33 0.41
C LYS A 277 -45.64 6.71 -0.32
N GLU A 278 -45.51 6.44 -1.61
CA GLU A 278 -46.53 5.71 -2.37
C GLU A 278 -46.55 4.20 -2.05
N SER A 279 -45.41 3.59 -1.68
CA SER A 279 -45.37 2.18 -1.25
C SER A 279 -45.90 1.95 0.17
N ASP A 280 -45.71 2.90 1.10
CA ASP A 280 -46.16 2.78 2.48
C ASP A 280 -47.65 3.17 2.67
N GLY A 281 -48.27 3.81 1.68
CA GLY A 281 -49.68 4.19 1.69
C GLY A 281 -50.67 3.07 1.30
N ALA A 282 -50.18 1.89 0.89
CA ALA A 282 -51.00 0.80 0.35
C ALA A 282 -51.36 -0.32 1.36
N VAL A 283 -51.00 -0.18 2.64
CA VAL A 283 -51.36 -1.16 3.69
C VAL A 283 -52.40 -0.54 4.64
N GLY A 284 -53.63 -0.42 4.16
CA GLY A 284 -54.67 0.26 4.93
C GLY A 284 -56.10 0.07 4.43
N ALA A 285 -56.51 -1.13 3.98
CA ALA A 285 -57.93 -1.49 3.91
C ALA A 285 -58.17 -3.01 3.72
N GLN A 286 -58.85 -3.62 4.72
CA GLN A 286 -59.85 -4.70 4.63
C GLN A 286 -59.42 -6.05 4.01
N SER A 287 -59.17 -7.10 4.80
CA SER A 287 -60.10 -8.00 5.53
C SER A 287 -60.73 -9.14 4.70
N SER A 288 -60.53 -10.34 5.23
CA SER A 288 -61.42 -11.53 5.26
C SER A 288 -61.19 -12.69 4.27
N VAL A 289 -61.32 -13.88 4.87
CA VAL A 289 -61.58 -15.24 4.32
C VAL A 289 -60.36 -16.17 4.15
N GLU A 290 -59.98 -16.78 5.28
CA GLU A 290 -60.03 -18.23 5.59
C GLU A 290 -59.62 -19.34 4.58
N ASN A 291 -58.77 -20.23 5.13
CA ASN A 291 -58.72 -21.71 5.03
C ASN A 291 -58.10 -22.40 3.79
N ASN A 292 -56.90 -22.98 3.93
CA ASN A 292 -56.71 -24.42 4.22
C ASN A 292 -55.24 -24.93 4.11
N THR A 293 -54.74 -25.41 5.26
CA THR A 293 -54.05 -26.70 5.56
C THR A 293 -52.75 -27.16 4.87
N GLU A 294 -51.76 -27.45 5.76
CA GLU A 294 -50.70 -28.50 5.77
C GLU A 294 -49.62 -28.48 4.67
N SER A 295 -48.31 -28.59 4.95
CA SER A 295 -47.61 -29.52 5.85
C SER A 295 -46.24 -28.95 6.28
N MET A 296 -45.81 -29.31 7.49
CA MET A 296 -44.49 -29.02 8.06
C MET A 296 -43.45 -30.10 7.71
N ARG A 297 -42.20 -29.65 7.58
CA ARG A 297 -40.89 -30.33 7.79
C ARG A 297 -40.44 -31.42 6.80
N ASP A 298 -39.32 -31.14 6.13
CA ASP A 298 -38.07 -31.92 6.30
C ASP A 298 -36.89 -31.23 5.60
N ASP A 299 -36.05 -30.62 6.43
CA ASP A 299 -34.59 -30.54 6.45
C ASP A 299 -33.75 -30.96 5.22
N VAL A 300 -32.82 -30.05 4.88
CA VAL A 300 -31.38 -30.33 4.74
C VAL A 300 -30.99 -31.61 3.98
N LYS A 301 -31.12 -31.57 2.65
CA LYS A 301 -30.45 -32.46 1.68
C LYS A 301 -30.88 -32.00 0.29
N ILE A 302 -30.06 -31.38 -0.55
CA ILE A 302 -29.03 -32.01 -1.37
C ILE A 302 -28.32 -30.85 -2.10
N LEU A 303 -27.12 -30.47 -1.63
CA LEU A 303 -26.16 -29.61 -2.33
C LEU A 303 -24.99 -30.45 -2.87
N MET A 304 -25.26 -31.70 -3.22
CA MET A 304 -24.20 -32.68 -3.52
C MET A 304 -24.49 -33.47 -4.79
N GLU A 305 -24.83 -32.81 -5.91
CA GLU A 305 -25.01 -33.57 -7.17
C GLU A 305 -24.91 -32.77 -8.48
N ALA A 306 -24.00 -31.80 -8.61
CA ALA A 306 -23.81 -31.13 -9.90
C ALA A 306 -22.35 -30.78 -10.25
N LEU A 307 -21.37 -31.58 -9.80
CA LEU A 307 -19.99 -31.45 -10.23
C LEU A 307 -19.41 -32.79 -10.69
N SER A 308 -19.36 -33.00 -12.01
CA SER A 308 -18.34 -33.81 -12.68
C SER A 308 -18.28 -33.47 -14.19
N ILE A 309 -17.24 -32.78 -14.67
CA ILE A 309 -15.96 -33.25 -15.29
C ILE A 309 -16.02 -32.86 -16.79
N GLU A 310 -15.13 -32.03 -17.38
CA GLU A 310 -13.77 -32.31 -17.90
C GLU A 310 -13.05 -30.96 -18.20
N LYS A 311 -11.84 -30.61 -17.69
CA LYS A 311 -10.44 -31.06 -17.86
C LYS A 311 -9.58 -29.86 -18.34
N PRO A 312 -8.25 -29.87 -18.12
CA PRO A 312 -7.45 -28.68 -17.80
C PRO A 312 -6.73 -28.11 -19.03
N MET A 313 -6.60 -26.78 -19.09
CA MET A 313 -5.82 -26.12 -20.14
C MET A 313 -4.61 -25.41 -19.54
N TYR A 314 -3.42 -25.89 -19.90
CA TYR A 314 -2.18 -25.12 -19.89
C TYR A 314 -2.38 -23.87 -20.76
N PHE A 315 -1.89 -22.69 -20.37
CA PHE A 315 -1.82 -21.58 -21.32
C PHE A 315 -0.52 -20.77 -21.20
N GLU A 316 0.29 -20.91 -22.25
CA GLU A 316 1.28 -19.95 -22.74
C GLU A 316 0.57 -18.78 -23.46
N GLY A 317 1.12 -17.58 -23.32
CA GLY A 317 1.19 -16.54 -24.37
C GLY A 317 -0.08 -15.95 -25.02
N ASN A 318 -0.32 -14.65 -24.74
CA ASN A 318 -0.83 -13.56 -25.59
C ASN A 318 -2.03 -13.76 -26.56
N HIS A 319 -3.15 -13.06 -26.33
CA HIS A 319 -3.62 -11.84 -27.05
C HIS A 319 -5.12 -11.54 -26.78
N GLU A 320 -5.39 -10.26 -26.50
CA GLU A 320 -6.53 -9.39 -26.91
C GLU A 320 -8.01 -9.86 -26.92
N THR A 321 -8.76 -9.11 -26.10
CA THR A 321 -10.12 -8.54 -26.28
C THR A 321 -11.32 -9.44 -26.60
N ASN A 322 -12.28 -9.49 -25.67
CA ASN A 322 -13.54 -8.77 -25.89
C ASN A 322 -14.27 -8.46 -24.56
N GLN A 323 -14.79 -7.24 -24.48
CA GLN A 323 -15.41 -6.66 -23.30
C GLN A 323 -16.90 -7.01 -23.25
N HIS A 324 -17.35 -7.61 -22.15
CA HIS A 324 -18.71 -7.44 -21.66
C HIS A 324 -18.68 -6.78 -20.28
N GLN A 325 -19.29 -5.60 -20.24
CA GLN A 325 -19.34 -4.69 -19.11
C GLN A 325 -20.37 -5.20 -18.10
N GLU A 326 -19.92 -5.67 -16.95
CA GLU A 326 -20.72 -5.64 -15.73
C GLU A 326 -20.25 -4.47 -14.86
N LYS A 327 -21.18 -3.53 -14.63
CA LYS A 327 -21.02 -2.34 -13.80
C LYS A 327 -20.72 -2.76 -12.36
N LYS A 328 -19.50 -2.51 -11.88
CA LYS A 328 -19.14 -2.67 -10.46
C LYS A 328 -19.33 -1.36 -9.71
N VAL A 329 -20.29 -1.38 -8.80
CA VAL A 329 -20.47 -0.41 -7.71
C VAL A 329 -19.15 -0.29 -6.95
N GLY A 330 -18.66 0.94 -6.78
CA GLY A 330 -17.34 1.25 -6.24
C GLY A 330 -17.21 0.91 -4.76
N HIS A 331 -16.35 -0.05 -4.43
CA HIS A 331 -15.94 -0.33 -3.06
C HIS A 331 -14.69 0.50 -2.73
N ILE A 332 -14.79 1.40 -1.75
CA ILE A 332 -13.68 2.19 -1.20
C ILE A 332 -12.64 1.22 -0.61
N ASN A 333 -11.40 1.26 -1.08
CA ASN A 333 -10.39 0.25 -0.74
C ASN A 333 -9.57 0.68 0.50
N THR A 334 -10.09 0.42 1.70
CA THR A 334 -9.48 0.63 3.04
C THR A 334 -8.56 -0.52 3.49
N ARG A 335 -7.71 -1.06 2.61
CA ARG A 335 -6.97 -2.31 2.95
C ARG A 335 -5.91 -2.08 4.04
N LYS A 336 -6.11 -2.68 5.21
CA LYS A 336 -5.10 -2.82 6.27
C LYS A 336 -3.86 -3.57 5.73
N LYS A 337 -2.65 -3.12 6.13
CA LYS A 337 -1.37 -3.70 5.68
C LYS A 337 -1.14 -5.06 6.36
N PRO A 338 -0.74 -6.12 5.64
CA PRO A 338 -0.49 -7.41 6.26
C PRO A 338 0.71 -7.36 7.22
N ASN A 339 0.60 -8.06 8.35
CA ASN A 339 1.65 -8.20 9.36
C ASN A 339 1.77 -9.60 9.97
N PHE A 340 0.80 -10.49 9.72
CA PHE A 340 0.84 -11.90 10.11
C PHE A 340 0.44 -12.81 8.94
N PHE A 341 0.86 -14.07 9.00
CA PHE A 341 0.47 -15.09 8.04
C PHE A 341 0.37 -16.47 8.67
N LEU A 342 -0.51 -17.30 8.09
CA LEU A 342 -0.51 -18.73 8.35
C LEU A 342 0.45 -19.44 7.41
N SER A 343 1.18 -20.40 7.93
CA SER A 343 2.25 -21.10 7.25
C SER A 343 2.10 -22.61 7.38
N LEU A 344 2.38 -23.33 6.29
CA LEU A 344 2.79 -24.73 6.30
C LEU A 344 4.29 -24.78 6.06
N ASP A 345 5.04 -25.16 7.08
CA ASP A 345 6.49 -25.30 6.98
C ASP A 345 6.88 -26.55 6.19
N ILE A 346 8.02 -26.47 5.50
CA ILE A 346 8.54 -27.62 4.75
C ILE A 346 9.37 -28.51 5.67
N SER A 347 8.76 -29.60 6.13
CA SER A 347 9.37 -30.63 6.98
C SER A 347 10.04 -31.76 6.15
N ASP A 348 9.57 -32.05 4.94
CA ASP A 348 10.12 -33.14 4.12
C ASP A 348 11.55 -32.85 3.66
N GLU A 349 12.49 -33.72 4.05
CA GLU A 349 13.92 -33.54 3.77
C GLU A 349 14.24 -33.56 2.27
N ASN A 350 13.49 -34.32 1.46
CA ASN A 350 13.72 -34.37 0.02
C ASN A 350 13.32 -33.05 -0.64
N VAL A 351 12.18 -32.47 -0.25
CA VAL A 351 11.76 -31.15 -0.71
C VAL A 351 12.81 -30.10 -0.35
N ARG A 352 13.26 -30.07 0.91
CA ARG A 352 14.28 -29.11 1.38
C ARG A 352 15.58 -29.24 0.59
N LYS A 353 16.08 -30.47 0.44
CA LYS A 353 17.31 -30.75 -0.34
C LYS A 353 17.17 -30.33 -1.80
N ASN A 354 16.06 -30.67 -2.45
CA ASN A 354 15.81 -30.29 -3.84
C ASN A 354 15.65 -28.78 -4.02
N ALA A 355 15.02 -28.09 -3.06
CA ALA A 355 14.88 -26.64 -3.06
C ALA A 355 16.25 -25.96 -2.99
N LYS A 356 17.14 -26.45 -2.09
CA LYS A 356 18.51 -25.97 -1.97
C LYS A 356 19.34 -26.20 -3.24
N GLU A 357 19.30 -27.40 -3.82
CA GLU A 357 20.00 -27.70 -5.08
C GLU A 357 19.57 -26.72 -6.18
N VAL A 358 18.28 -26.43 -6.28
CA VAL A 358 17.77 -25.46 -7.24
C VAL A 358 18.22 -24.03 -6.91
N GLN A 359 18.26 -23.63 -5.64
CA GLN A 359 18.83 -22.33 -5.25
C GLN A 359 20.29 -22.20 -5.70
N GLU A 360 21.14 -23.19 -5.45
CA GLU A 360 22.56 -23.19 -5.83
C GLU A 360 22.78 -23.06 -7.35
N ILE A 361 21.95 -23.73 -8.15
CA ILE A 361 22.01 -23.63 -9.61
C ILE A 361 21.48 -22.26 -10.08
N LEU A 362 20.40 -21.76 -9.47
CA LEU A 362 19.83 -20.47 -9.82
C LEU A 362 20.78 -19.32 -9.48
N THR A 363 21.48 -19.34 -8.35
CA THR A 363 22.44 -18.29 -7.98
C THR A 363 23.68 -18.33 -8.87
N SER A 364 24.11 -19.50 -9.34
CA SER A 364 25.15 -19.61 -10.36
C SER A 364 24.73 -18.94 -11.69
N CYS A 365 23.45 -19.03 -12.04
CA CYS A 365 22.89 -18.43 -13.25
C CYS A 365 22.49 -16.95 -13.09
N LEU A 366 22.18 -16.54 -11.86
CA LEU A 366 21.73 -15.22 -11.42
C LEU A 366 22.54 -14.76 -10.19
N PRO A 367 23.82 -14.37 -10.35
CA PRO A 367 24.69 -14.03 -9.21
C PRO A 367 24.13 -12.92 -8.33
N ASN A 368 23.45 -11.93 -8.93
CA ASN A 368 22.84 -10.79 -8.23
C ASN A 368 21.67 -11.18 -7.31
N TYR A 369 21.27 -12.46 -7.32
CA TYR A 369 20.20 -13.00 -6.48
C TYR A 369 20.73 -13.79 -5.28
N ALA A 370 22.06 -13.99 -5.16
CA ALA A 370 22.68 -14.80 -4.12
C ALA A 370 22.38 -14.31 -2.70
N ASP A 371 22.36 -13.00 -2.48
CA ASP A 371 22.07 -12.40 -1.17
C ASP A 371 20.58 -12.45 -0.78
N TYR A 372 19.71 -12.95 -1.68
CA TYR A 372 18.26 -12.95 -1.52
C TYR A 372 17.65 -14.35 -1.48
N ILE A 373 18.49 -15.40 -1.40
CA ILE A 373 18.03 -16.76 -1.19
C ILE A 373 17.28 -16.84 0.14
N GLN A 374 16.16 -17.57 0.14
CA GLN A 374 15.47 -17.84 1.40
C GLN A 374 16.26 -18.90 2.17
N PRO A 375 16.59 -18.67 3.45
CA PRO A 375 17.19 -19.69 4.30
C PRO A 375 16.31 -20.95 4.36
N GLU A 376 16.92 -22.12 4.51
CA GLU A 376 16.15 -23.37 4.60
C GLU A 376 15.23 -23.40 5.84
N SER A 377 15.57 -22.65 6.88
CA SER A 377 14.75 -22.47 8.09
C SER A 377 13.46 -21.68 7.85
N THR A 378 13.36 -20.96 6.73
CA THR A 378 12.18 -20.16 6.37
C THR A 378 11.36 -20.80 5.25
N PHE A 379 11.69 -22.01 4.81
CA PHE A 379 10.92 -22.70 3.77
C PHE A 379 9.51 -23.01 4.23
N HIS A 380 8.55 -22.36 3.58
CA HIS A 380 7.14 -22.52 3.87
C HIS A 380 6.24 -22.29 2.65
N ILE A 381 5.00 -22.73 2.77
CA ILE A 381 3.87 -22.39 1.92
C ILE A 381 2.93 -21.51 2.73
N THR A 382 2.73 -20.26 2.29
CA THR A 382 1.76 -19.36 2.93
C THR A 382 0.33 -19.84 2.69
N LEU A 383 -0.46 -20.00 3.75
CA LEU A 383 -1.86 -20.47 3.71
C LEU A 383 -2.85 -19.31 3.72
N ALA A 384 -2.59 -18.28 4.52
CA ALA A 384 -3.40 -17.08 4.61
C ALA A 384 -2.55 -15.89 5.04
N ILE A 385 -2.91 -14.69 4.60
CA ILE A 385 -2.27 -13.44 4.99
C ILE A 385 -3.29 -12.59 5.75
N MET A 386 -2.90 -12.00 6.87
CA MET A 386 -3.82 -11.26 7.73
C MET A 386 -3.19 -10.00 8.32
N ASN A 387 -4.06 -9.16 8.89
CA ASN A 387 -3.66 -8.04 9.75
C ASN A 387 -4.22 -8.25 11.16
N LEU A 388 -3.33 -8.29 12.16
CA LEU A 388 -3.68 -8.32 13.59
C LEU A 388 -3.15 -7.04 14.23
N GLU A 389 -4.03 -6.20 14.80
CA GLU A 389 -3.70 -4.80 15.12
C GLU A 389 -2.97 -4.64 16.45
N ASP A 390 -3.25 -5.53 17.40
CA ASP A 390 -2.86 -5.41 18.80
C ASP A 390 -2.70 -6.80 19.44
N PRO A 391 -2.10 -6.90 20.64
CA PRO A 391 -1.88 -8.18 21.31
C PRO A 391 -3.16 -8.97 21.63
N ASP A 392 -4.28 -8.29 21.87
CA ASP A 392 -5.56 -8.95 22.15
C ASP A 392 -6.10 -9.62 20.88
N HIS A 393 -5.98 -8.97 19.73
CA HIS A 393 -6.27 -9.57 18.42
C HIS A 393 -5.38 -10.78 18.10
N ILE A 394 -4.09 -10.73 18.47
CA ILE A 394 -3.18 -11.89 18.31
C ILE A 394 -3.66 -13.06 19.17
N SER A 395 -3.90 -12.81 20.46
CA SER A 395 -4.41 -13.81 21.40
C SER A 395 -5.75 -14.42 20.94
N HIS A 396 -6.65 -13.58 20.43
CA HIS A 396 -7.93 -13.98 19.88
C HIS A 396 -7.79 -14.89 18.65
N CYS A 397 -6.93 -14.51 17.68
CA CYS A 397 -6.63 -15.34 16.51
C CYS A 397 -6.06 -16.71 16.92
N SER A 398 -5.09 -16.71 17.84
CA SER A 398 -4.49 -17.93 18.39
C SER A 398 -5.50 -18.82 19.11
N LYS A 399 -6.49 -18.22 19.79
CA LYS A 399 -7.59 -18.95 20.43
C LYS A 399 -8.52 -19.59 19.40
N LEU A 400 -8.95 -18.85 18.37
CA LEU A 400 -9.78 -19.37 17.29
C LEU A 400 -9.10 -20.57 16.60
N LEU A 401 -7.82 -20.44 16.28
CA LEU A 401 -7.01 -21.52 15.71
C LEU A 401 -7.06 -22.80 16.57
N LYS A 402 -6.88 -22.68 17.89
CA LYS A 402 -6.98 -23.81 18.83
C LYS A 402 -8.40 -24.39 18.93
N GLU A 403 -9.43 -23.55 18.92
CA GLU A 403 -10.82 -24.02 18.96
C GLU A 403 -11.20 -24.80 17.70
N MET A 404 -10.60 -24.46 16.56
CA MET A 404 -10.81 -25.15 15.28
C MET A 404 -9.99 -26.45 15.14
N GLU A 405 -8.97 -26.67 15.96
CA GLU A 405 -8.05 -27.81 15.86
C GLU A 405 -8.79 -29.16 15.70
N PRO A 406 -9.82 -29.52 16.49
CA PRO A 406 -10.49 -30.81 16.35
C PRO A 406 -11.17 -31.00 14.98
N ALA A 407 -11.73 -29.94 14.41
CA ALA A 407 -12.37 -29.98 13.09
C ALA A 407 -11.32 -30.09 11.97
N LEU A 408 -10.18 -29.41 12.13
CA LEU A 408 -9.09 -29.42 11.16
C LEU A 408 -8.38 -30.77 11.11
N VAL A 409 -8.14 -31.44 12.25
CA VAL A 409 -7.48 -32.76 12.31
C VAL A 409 -8.21 -33.78 11.42
N GLU A 410 -9.54 -33.84 11.47
CA GLU A 410 -10.32 -34.76 10.64
C GLU A 410 -10.32 -34.38 9.16
N PHE A 411 -10.25 -33.07 8.87
CA PHE A 411 -10.17 -32.59 7.51
C PHE A 411 -8.80 -32.89 6.88
N VAL A 412 -7.72 -32.66 7.61
CA VAL A 412 -6.32 -32.84 7.17
C VAL A 412 -6.04 -34.26 6.72
N ARG A 413 -6.64 -35.28 7.37
CA ARG A 413 -6.54 -36.69 6.95
C ARG A 413 -7.00 -36.95 5.52
N LYS A 414 -7.88 -36.09 5.00
CA LYS A 414 -8.42 -36.18 3.62
C LYS A 414 -7.55 -35.41 2.62
N VAL A 415 -6.67 -34.52 3.09
CA VAL A 415 -5.79 -33.73 2.24
C VAL A 415 -4.60 -34.59 1.82
N PRO A 416 -4.44 -34.90 0.52
CA PRO A 416 -3.27 -35.64 0.07
C PRO A 416 -1.99 -34.77 0.23
N PRO A 417 -0.80 -35.39 0.34
CA PRO A 417 0.46 -34.65 0.38
C PRO A 417 0.59 -33.66 -0.79
N LEU A 418 1.00 -32.43 -0.48
CA LEU A 418 1.12 -31.33 -1.41
C LEU A 418 2.33 -31.57 -2.31
N ASN A 419 2.07 -31.85 -3.58
CA ASN A 419 3.14 -32.08 -4.56
C ASN A 419 3.77 -30.74 -4.99
N ILE A 420 5.06 -30.59 -4.72
CA ILE A 420 5.84 -29.40 -5.05
C ILE A 420 6.61 -29.66 -6.34
N ARG A 421 6.28 -28.91 -7.38
CA ARG A 421 6.81 -29.14 -8.73
C ARG A 421 6.87 -27.86 -9.55
N GLY A 422 7.91 -27.78 -10.37
CA GLY A 422 8.12 -26.69 -11.30
C GLY A 422 8.65 -25.44 -10.59
N VAL A 423 9.38 -24.61 -11.33
CA VAL A 423 9.84 -23.30 -10.85
C VAL A 423 9.16 -22.21 -11.66
N GLY A 424 8.65 -21.21 -10.96
CA GLY A 424 8.03 -20.01 -11.53
C GLY A 424 8.58 -18.74 -10.88
N ASN A 425 8.07 -17.60 -11.33
CA ASN A 425 8.46 -16.30 -10.80
C ASN A 425 7.28 -15.32 -10.77
N PHE A 426 7.27 -14.45 -9.76
CA PHE A 426 6.39 -13.27 -9.74
C PHE A 426 7.20 -12.02 -10.05
N GLY A 427 7.01 -11.50 -11.25
CA GLY A 427 7.79 -10.37 -11.75
C GLY A 427 9.29 -10.71 -11.75
N LYS A 428 10.13 -9.77 -11.29
CA LYS A 428 11.59 -9.97 -11.19
C LYS A 428 12.08 -10.28 -9.78
N GLY A 429 11.19 -10.18 -8.79
CA GLY A 429 11.57 -10.15 -7.37
C GLY A 429 11.42 -11.49 -6.66
N ILE A 430 10.51 -12.37 -7.11
CA ILE A 430 10.24 -13.63 -6.41
C ILE A 430 10.42 -14.78 -7.38
N ILE A 431 11.22 -15.77 -7.01
CA ILE A 431 11.34 -17.07 -7.69
C ILE A 431 10.90 -18.14 -6.71
N PHE A 432 10.02 -19.04 -7.14
CA PHE A 432 9.33 -19.98 -6.27
C PHE A 432 9.19 -21.37 -6.91
N ALA A 433 9.06 -22.40 -6.09
CA ALA A 433 8.60 -23.72 -6.50
C ALA A 433 7.06 -23.79 -6.39
N GLY A 434 6.41 -24.29 -7.45
CA GLY A 434 4.94 -24.35 -7.52
C GLY A 434 4.36 -25.48 -6.68
N VAL A 435 3.15 -25.29 -6.15
CA VAL A 435 2.41 -26.32 -5.41
C VAL A 435 1.21 -26.76 -6.24
N LYS A 436 1.05 -28.07 -6.45
CA LYS A 436 -0.15 -28.60 -7.09
C LYS A 436 -1.30 -28.62 -6.09
N VAL A 437 -2.33 -27.82 -6.38
CA VAL A 437 -3.51 -27.69 -5.53
C VAL A 437 -4.50 -28.82 -5.78
N SER A 438 -4.87 -29.56 -4.74
CA SER A 438 -5.98 -30.52 -4.75
C SER A 438 -7.29 -29.86 -4.30
N LYS A 439 -8.43 -30.48 -4.61
CA LYS A 439 -9.74 -29.96 -4.18
C LYS A 439 -9.84 -29.93 -2.65
N GLU A 440 -9.28 -30.95 -2.00
CA GLU A 440 -9.24 -31.10 -0.56
C GLU A 440 -8.41 -29.97 0.05
N PHE A 441 -7.22 -29.68 -0.48
CA PHE A 441 -6.41 -28.57 0.00
C PHE A 441 -7.10 -27.22 -0.20
N SER A 442 -7.76 -26.98 -1.34
CA SER A 442 -8.57 -25.77 -1.52
C SER A 442 -9.70 -25.65 -0.50
N GLY A 443 -10.40 -26.75 -0.22
CA GLY A 443 -11.45 -26.80 0.81
C GLY A 443 -10.91 -26.51 2.21
N PHE A 444 -9.71 -27.01 2.53
CA PHE A 444 -9.03 -26.73 3.79
C PHE A 444 -8.71 -25.24 3.94
N ILE A 445 -8.13 -24.61 2.91
CA ILE A 445 -7.82 -23.17 2.91
C ILE A 445 -9.10 -22.34 3.04
N HIS A 446 -10.17 -22.74 2.34
CA HIS A 446 -11.45 -22.05 2.43
C HIS A 446 -12.02 -22.12 3.86
N LEU A 447 -12.05 -23.31 4.46
CA LEU A 447 -12.52 -23.51 5.84
C LEU A 447 -11.75 -22.64 6.84
N ILE A 448 -10.40 -22.68 6.80
CA ILE A 448 -9.62 -21.90 7.77
C ILE A 448 -9.77 -20.39 7.58
N THR A 449 -9.80 -19.92 6.33
CA THR A 449 -9.97 -18.49 6.05
C THR A 449 -11.36 -18.00 6.40
N GLU A 450 -12.40 -18.77 6.10
CA GLU A 450 -13.80 -18.43 6.41
C GLU A 450 -14.03 -18.39 7.92
N SER A 451 -13.64 -19.44 8.66
CA SER A 451 -13.81 -19.47 10.12
C SER A 451 -13.04 -18.35 10.84
N LEU A 452 -11.83 -18.00 10.37
CA LEU A 452 -11.11 -16.86 10.91
C LEU A 452 -11.83 -15.53 10.63
N GLN A 453 -12.39 -15.36 9.42
CA GLN A 453 -13.16 -14.17 9.07
C GLN A 453 -14.46 -14.05 9.88
N GLU A 454 -15.19 -15.15 10.06
CA GLU A 454 -16.37 -15.22 10.94
C GLU A 454 -16.00 -14.92 12.39
N GLY A 455 -14.82 -15.36 12.82
CA GLY A 455 -14.23 -15.02 14.11
C GLY A 455 -13.72 -13.59 14.23
N GLY A 456 -13.88 -12.74 13.21
CA GLY A 456 -13.49 -11.32 13.25
C GLY A 456 -12.03 -11.03 12.86
N VAL A 457 -11.28 -12.01 12.36
CA VAL A 457 -9.91 -11.82 11.87
C VAL A 457 -9.94 -11.29 10.43
N TYR A 458 -9.23 -10.19 10.18
CA TYR A 458 -9.13 -9.62 8.84
C TYR A 458 -8.13 -10.39 7.97
N ILE A 459 -8.64 -11.17 7.02
CA ILE A 459 -7.84 -11.84 5.97
C ILE A 459 -7.62 -10.89 4.79
N CYS A 460 -6.35 -10.64 4.46
CA CYS A 460 -5.95 -9.78 3.36
C CYS A 460 -6.27 -10.45 2.01
N LYS A 461 -7.25 -9.91 1.27
CA LYS A 461 -7.62 -10.43 -0.06
C LYS A 461 -6.57 -10.07 -1.11
N GLU A 462 -5.94 -11.08 -1.70
CA GLU A 462 -5.03 -10.92 -2.82
C GLU A 462 -5.80 -10.81 -4.14
N SER A 463 -5.46 -9.81 -4.98
CA SER A 463 -6.23 -9.51 -6.20
C SER A 463 -6.11 -10.55 -7.31
N ARG A 464 -5.16 -11.47 -7.21
CA ARG A 464 -4.85 -12.49 -8.23
C ARG A 464 -5.33 -13.89 -7.85
N GLY A 465 -6.08 -14.01 -6.75
CA GLY A 465 -6.45 -15.30 -6.18
C GLY A 465 -5.29 -15.96 -5.42
N TYR A 466 -5.62 -17.01 -4.67
CA TYR A 466 -4.65 -17.76 -3.89
C TYR A 466 -3.78 -18.65 -4.80
N ASN A 467 -2.47 -18.48 -4.74
CA ASN A 467 -1.49 -19.28 -5.48
C ASN A 467 -0.43 -19.82 -4.51
N PRO A 468 -0.60 -21.05 -3.97
CA PRO A 468 0.34 -21.62 -3.02
C PRO A 468 1.69 -21.91 -3.70
N HIS A 469 2.76 -21.50 -3.04
CA HIS A 469 4.11 -21.62 -3.56
C HIS A 469 5.12 -21.70 -2.40
N LEU A 470 6.24 -22.36 -2.65
CA LEU A 470 7.43 -22.33 -1.80
C LEU A 470 8.40 -21.29 -2.35
N THR A 471 8.62 -20.19 -1.63
CA THR A 471 9.54 -19.15 -2.09
C THR A 471 10.99 -19.61 -1.95
N LEU A 472 11.74 -19.60 -3.07
CA LEU A 472 13.16 -19.97 -3.09
C LEU A 472 14.04 -18.73 -2.98
N ILE A 473 13.67 -17.64 -3.66
CA ILE A 473 14.42 -16.38 -3.69
C ILE A 473 13.43 -15.21 -3.62
N LYS A 474 13.73 -14.21 -2.78
CA LYS A 474 12.90 -13.02 -2.59
C LYS A 474 13.76 -11.76 -2.53
N CYS A 475 13.87 -11.08 -3.66
CA CYS A 475 14.60 -9.83 -3.82
C CYS A 475 13.69 -8.60 -3.60
N PRO A 476 14.14 -7.55 -2.89
CA PRO A 476 13.41 -6.30 -2.73
C PRO A 476 13.08 -5.64 -4.07
N ARG A 477 11.89 -5.05 -4.20
CA ARG A 477 11.51 -4.36 -5.44
C ARG A 477 12.41 -3.13 -5.64
N GLY A 478 12.86 -2.90 -6.88
CA GLY A 478 13.61 -1.70 -7.23
C GLY A 478 15.12 -1.82 -7.09
N LEU A 479 15.66 -3.02 -6.87
CA LEU A 479 17.11 -3.25 -6.97
C LEU A 479 17.60 -2.86 -8.37
N LYS A 480 18.60 -1.97 -8.44
CA LYS A 480 19.13 -1.45 -9.71
C LYS A 480 19.74 -2.54 -10.60
N GLU A 481 20.19 -3.65 -9.99
CA GLU A 481 20.90 -4.75 -10.65
C GLU A 481 20.03 -6.01 -10.85
N MET A 482 18.70 -5.89 -10.88
CA MET A 482 17.84 -7.04 -11.21
C MET A 482 18.08 -7.54 -12.63
N ALA A 483 18.07 -8.86 -12.79
CA ALA A 483 18.10 -9.50 -14.09
C ALA A 483 16.89 -9.10 -14.96
N SER A 484 17.05 -9.20 -16.29
CA SER A 484 15.92 -9.00 -17.21
C SER A 484 14.89 -10.13 -17.07
N HIS A 485 13.66 -9.91 -17.53
CA HIS A 485 12.63 -10.96 -17.50
C HIS A 485 13.06 -12.17 -18.33
N GLU A 486 13.70 -11.94 -19.48
CA GLU A 486 14.20 -12.98 -20.37
C GLU A 486 15.30 -13.79 -19.70
N LYS A 487 16.23 -13.13 -19.00
CA LYS A 487 17.30 -13.82 -18.27
C LYS A 487 16.74 -14.70 -17.17
N ILE A 488 15.81 -14.20 -16.36
CA ILE A 488 15.14 -15.00 -15.31
C ILE A 488 14.42 -16.20 -15.95
N ALA A 489 13.65 -15.96 -17.03
CA ALA A 489 12.93 -17.02 -17.74
C ALA A 489 13.88 -18.12 -18.26
N GLN A 490 15.02 -17.75 -18.84
CA GLN A 490 16.05 -18.69 -19.29
C GLN A 490 16.63 -19.52 -18.13
N CYS A 491 16.85 -18.91 -16.98
CA CYS A 491 17.41 -19.58 -15.80
C CYS A 491 16.42 -20.54 -15.13
N ILE A 492 15.12 -20.22 -15.13
CA ILE A 492 14.09 -21.08 -14.52
C ILE A 492 13.55 -22.15 -15.47
N HIS A 493 13.64 -21.94 -16.79
CA HIS A 493 13.10 -22.86 -17.79
C HIS A 493 13.54 -24.33 -17.63
N PRO A 494 14.82 -24.65 -17.31
CA PRO A 494 15.24 -26.03 -17.05
C PRO A 494 14.47 -26.72 -15.92
N PHE A 495 13.89 -25.94 -15.01
CA PHE A 495 13.17 -26.43 -13.84
C PHE A 495 11.64 -26.39 -14.00
N LYS A 496 11.09 -26.05 -15.18
CA LYS A 496 9.63 -25.99 -15.44
C LYS A 496 8.88 -27.25 -14.98
N HIS A 497 9.55 -28.40 -15.03
CA HIS A 497 8.98 -29.70 -14.65
C HIS A 497 9.71 -30.41 -13.50
N ARG A 498 10.66 -29.73 -12.82
CA ARG A 498 11.45 -30.29 -11.70
C ARG A 498 10.50 -30.75 -10.61
N ASN A 499 10.65 -31.99 -10.17
CA ASN A 499 9.94 -32.51 -9.01
C ASN A 499 10.77 -32.23 -7.76
N PHE A 500 10.19 -31.55 -6.77
CA PHE A 500 10.84 -31.30 -5.49
C PHE A 500 10.47 -32.36 -4.45
N GLY A 501 9.27 -32.93 -4.55
CA GLY A 501 8.76 -33.92 -3.61
C GLY A 501 7.33 -33.61 -3.19
N ALA A 502 6.92 -34.17 -2.06
CA ALA A 502 5.61 -33.95 -1.50
C ALA A 502 5.72 -33.56 -0.02
N GLN A 503 4.94 -32.57 0.40
CA GLN A 503 4.87 -32.09 1.77
C GLN A 503 3.53 -32.49 2.38
N THR A 504 3.55 -33.20 3.51
CA THR A 504 2.35 -33.49 4.30
C THR A 504 1.91 -32.24 5.06
N LEU A 505 0.61 -32.09 5.28
CA LEU A 505 0.06 -31.00 6.08
C LEU A 505 0.13 -31.41 7.56
N ASP A 506 1.31 -31.24 8.16
CA ASP A 506 1.60 -31.74 9.52
C ASP A 506 1.25 -30.71 10.61
N ALA A 507 1.43 -29.43 10.29
CA ALA A 507 1.18 -28.34 11.20
C ALA A 507 0.82 -27.05 10.46
N ILE A 508 0.09 -26.17 11.15
CA ILE A 508 -0.11 -24.77 10.75
C ILE A 508 0.54 -23.89 11.79
N HIS A 509 1.34 -22.93 11.33
CA HIS A 509 1.99 -21.95 12.18
C HIS A 509 1.40 -20.56 11.92
N LEU A 510 1.17 -19.79 12.97
CA LEU A 510 0.88 -18.37 12.90
C LEU A 510 2.18 -17.61 13.13
N TYR A 511 2.66 -16.93 12.09
CA TYR A 511 3.90 -16.18 12.13
C TYR A 511 3.66 -14.69 12.00
N GLN A 512 4.45 -13.91 12.74
CA GLN A 512 4.64 -12.49 12.45
C GLN A 512 5.50 -12.34 11.20
N MET A 513 5.21 -11.32 10.37
CA MET A 513 6.01 -10.96 9.18
C MET A 513 7.31 -10.23 9.56
N VAL A 514 8.03 -10.75 10.55
CA VAL A 514 9.32 -10.27 11.04
C VAL A 514 10.26 -11.47 11.06
N LEU A 515 11.46 -11.28 10.52
CA LEU A 515 12.50 -12.30 10.47
C LEU A 515 13.61 -11.93 11.46
N GLU A 516 13.87 -12.81 12.42
CA GLU A 516 14.94 -12.71 13.41
C GLU A 516 15.80 -13.98 13.34
N ASP A 517 17.12 -13.84 13.21
CA ASP A 517 18.06 -14.96 13.11
C ASP A 517 17.62 -16.07 12.12
N ASP A 518 17.22 -15.64 10.90
CA ASP A 518 16.71 -16.49 9.82
C ASP A 518 15.47 -17.33 10.18
N ARG A 519 14.68 -16.89 11.16
CA ARG A 519 13.42 -17.52 11.56
C ARG A 519 12.31 -16.50 11.75
N TYR A 520 11.08 -16.94 11.50
CA TYR A 520 9.90 -16.14 11.80
C TYR A 520 9.54 -16.25 13.28
N ILE A 521 8.99 -15.19 13.85
CA ILE A 521 8.46 -15.19 15.22
C ILE A 521 7.12 -15.94 15.23
N GLU A 522 7.08 -17.07 15.94
CA GLU A 522 5.89 -17.93 16.09
C GLU A 522 4.99 -17.45 17.23
N GLU A 523 3.71 -17.21 16.93
CA GLU A 523 2.69 -16.87 17.93
C GLU A 523 1.84 -18.07 18.34
N ALA A 524 1.57 -18.97 17.39
CA ALA A 524 0.78 -20.18 17.64
C ALA A 524 1.10 -21.27 16.63
N VAL A 525 0.86 -22.52 17.04
CA VAL A 525 0.98 -23.69 16.18
C VAL A 525 -0.17 -24.66 16.46
N ILE A 526 -0.72 -25.24 15.40
CA ILE A 526 -1.62 -26.39 15.43
C ILE A 526 -0.88 -27.56 14.78
N LYS A 527 -0.89 -28.75 15.39
CA LYS A 527 -0.28 -29.96 14.85
C LYS A 527 -1.36 -31.01 14.58
N PHE A 528 -1.20 -31.81 13.53
CA PHE A 528 -2.20 -32.77 13.06
C PHE A 528 -1.78 -34.24 13.23
#